data_AF-A0A6J1SAD1-F1
#
_entry.id   AF-A0A6J1SAD1-F1
#
_cell.length_a   1.000
_cell.length_b   1.000
_cell.length_c   1.000
_cell.angle_alpha   90.00
_cell.angle_beta   90.00
_cell.angle_gamma   90.00
#
_symmetry.space_group_name_H-M   'P 1'
#
loop_
_entity.id
_entity.type
_entity.pdbx_description
1 polymer ?
#
loop_
_entity_poly.entity_id
_entity_poly.type
_entity_poly.pdbx_seq_one_letter_code
_entity_poly.pdbx_strand_id
1 'polypeptide(L)'
;MAARNFLSISERLLFQNYRSANRATNMTKAMRYSKQTSNPKTEKDNEDLDQPVQFTSSKASSWSSSDPDYGKYRTNCPKYEYLVIQISLATFLIYFCILREESDWDVGLYDPIYGKVPDLELVVLRQKKKTADAGGPHFSDEDSRRLEELEEEHGLRKQ
;
A
#
# COMPACT_ATOMS: atom_id res chain seq x y z
N MET A 1 -40.93 -6.34 26.67
CA MET A 1 -41.20 -5.82 25.31
C MET A 1 -40.17 -6.44 24.37
N ALA A 2 -40.55 -7.51 23.67
CA ALA A 2 -39.61 -8.38 22.95
C ALA A 2 -39.64 -8.09 21.44
N ALA A 3 -38.55 -7.53 20.91
CA ALA A 3 -38.35 -7.42 19.46
C ALA A 3 -37.65 -8.69 18.97
N ARG A 4 -38.44 -9.64 18.42
CA ARG A 4 -37.93 -10.89 17.83
C ARG A 4 -37.71 -10.69 16.33
N ASN A 5 -36.44 -10.53 15.95
CA ASN A 5 -35.76 -11.07 14.78
C ASN A 5 -36.59 -11.34 13.50
N PHE A 6 -36.71 -10.31 12.65
CA PHE A 6 -37.19 -10.38 11.27
C PHE A 6 -36.04 -10.71 10.31
N LEU A 7 -35.66 -11.99 10.24
CA LEU A 7 -34.80 -12.51 9.16
C LEU A 7 -35.50 -13.72 8.58
N SER A 8 -35.72 -13.68 7.27
CA SER A 8 -36.45 -14.70 6.52
C SER A 8 -35.76 -16.06 6.62
N ILE A 9 -36.54 -17.16 6.57
CA ILE A 9 -36.01 -18.53 6.65
C ILE A 9 -34.95 -18.77 5.56
N SER A 10 -35.13 -18.16 4.38
CA SER A 10 -34.19 -18.19 3.26
C SER A 10 -32.84 -17.53 3.58
N GLU A 11 -32.82 -16.42 4.30
CA GLU A 11 -31.55 -15.75 4.67
C GLU A 11 -30.79 -16.53 5.73
N ARG A 12 -31.50 -17.16 6.67
CA ARG A 12 -30.88 -18.03 7.68
C ARG A 12 -30.20 -19.25 7.04
N LEU A 13 -30.80 -19.83 6.01
CA LEU A 13 -30.24 -20.97 5.29
C LEU A 13 -29.01 -20.58 4.46
N LEU A 14 -28.98 -19.37 3.87
CA LEU A 14 -27.81 -18.87 3.14
C LEU A 14 -26.60 -18.66 4.05
N PHE A 15 -26.79 -18.08 5.24
CA PHE A 15 -25.69 -17.91 6.20
C PHE A 15 -25.21 -19.23 6.82
N GLN A 16 -26.09 -20.23 6.96
CA GLN A 16 -25.71 -21.55 7.48
C GLN A 16 -24.85 -22.33 6.47
N ASN A 17 -25.16 -22.24 5.17
CA ASN A 17 -24.40 -22.88 4.10
C ASN A 17 -23.04 -22.20 3.84
N TYR A 18 -22.93 -20.89 4.02
CA TYR A 18 -21.64 -20.19 3.88
C TYR A 18 -20.64 -20.55 5.00
N ARG A 19 -21.14 -20.81 6.22
CA ARG A 19 -20.29 -21.08 7.39
C ARG A 19 -19.81 -22.54 7.48
N SER A 20 -20.50 -23.50 6.86
CA SER A 20 -20.14 -24.93 6.87
C SER A 20 -19.08 -25.31 5.83
N ALA A 21 -19.03 -24.63 4.68
CA ALA A 21 -18.05 -24.90 3.62
C ALA A 21 -16.58 -24.63 4.06
N ASN A 22 -16.37 -23.67 4.97
CA ASN A 22 -15.03 -23.24 5.40
C ASN A 22 -14.46 -24.01 6.61
N ARG A 23 -15.22 -24.94 7.23
CA ARG A 23 -14.72 -25.76 8.35
C ARG A 23 -14.12 -27.09 7.91
N ALA A 24 -14.63 -27.70 6.84
CA ALA A 24 -14.16 -29.01 6.37
C ALA A 24 -12.74 -28.95 5.78
N THR A 25 -12.37 -27.85 5.13
CA THR A 25 -11.09 -27.67 4.44
C THR A 25 -9.91 -27.50 5.41
N ASN A 26 -10.14 -26.89 6.57
CA ASN A 26 -9.09 -26.63 7.57
C ASN A 26 -8.75 -27.89 8.41
N MET A 27 -9.72 -28.78 8.64
CA MET A 27 -9.50 -30.00 9.42
C MET A 27 -8.64 -31.03 8.67
N THR A 28 -8.79 -31.12 7.34
CA THR A 28 -7.97 -32.01 6.50
C THR A 28 -6.51 -31.55 6.35
N LYS A 29 -6.24 -30.24 6.47
CA LYS A 29 -4.87 -29.72 6.45
C LYS A 29 -4.13 -30.02 7.75
N ALA A 30 -4.77 -29.87 8.91
CA ALA A 30 -4.15 -30.16 10.21
C ALA A 30 -3.82 -31.66 10.40
N MET A 31 -4.64 -32.56 9.85
CA MET A 31 -4.45 -34.02 9.95
C MET A 31 -3.18 -34.53 9.24
N ARG A 32 -2.66 -33.81 8.23
CA ARG A 32 -1.48 -34.23 7.45
C ARG A 32 -0.15 -33.85 8.09
N TYR A 33 -0.13 -32.92 9.04
CA TYR A 33 1.08 -32.48 9.73
C TYR A 33 1.40 -33.29 11.00
N SER A 34 0.54 -34.23 11.39
CA SER A 34 0.70 -35.02 12.63
C SER A 34 1.40 -36.38 12.43
N LYS A 35 1.94 -36.69 11.24
CA LYS A 35 2.68 -37.95 10.99
C LYS A 35 4.07 -37.69 10.40
N GLN A 36 4.90 -36.97 11.15
CA GLN A 36 6.36 -36.99 10.99
C GLN A 36 6.99 -37.18 12.37
N THR A 37 6.89 -38.40 12.89
CA THR A 37 7.83 -38.86 13.90
C THR A 37 9.16 -39.06 13.19
N SER A 38 10.09 -38.14 13.38
CA SER A 38 11.46 -38.25 12.90
C SER A 38 12.11 -39.51 13.47
N ASN A 39 12.61 -40.41 12.61
CA ASN A 39 13.66 -41.33 13.03
C ASN A 39 14.87 -40.48 13.45
N PRO A 40 15.42 -40.59 14.67
CA PRO A 40 16.71 -40.00 14.96
C PRO A 40 17.74 -40.73 14.09
N LYS A 41 18.32 -40.01 13.11
CA LYS A 41 19.57 -40.46 12.50
C LYS A 41 20.60 -40.46 13.62
N THR A 42 21.23 -41.61 13.84
CA THR A 42 22.44 -41.71 14.65
C THR A 42 23.49 -40.80 14.03
N GLU A 43 23.69 -39.63 14.60
CA GLU A 43 24.84 -38.77 14.30
C GLU A 43 26.06 -39.48 14.90
N LYS A 44 26.96 -39.95 14.02
CA LYS A 44 28.34 -40.22 14.41
C LYS A 44 29.00 -38.85 14.56
N ASP A 45 29.01 -38.33 15.78
CA ASP A 45 29.92 -37.26 16.18
C ASP A 45 31.36 -37.77 16.07
N ASN A 46 31.95 -37.59 14.89
CA ASN A 46 33.39 -37.46 14.73
C ASN A 46 33.57 -36.21 13.85
N GLU A 47 33.31 -35.05 14.43
CA GLU A 47 33.75 -33.79 13.85
C GLU A 47 35.26 -33.70 14.05
N ASP A 48 36.03 -34.16 13.05
CA ASP A 48 37.45 -33.84 12.94
C ASP A 48 37.60 -32.31 12.83
N LEU A 49 37.94 -31.66 13.95
CA LEU A 49 38.13 -30.21 14.06
C LEU A 49 39.31 -29.66 13.23
N ASP A 50 40.11 -30.54 12.63
CA ASP A 50 41.30 -30.20 11.83
C ASP A 50 41.00 -29.96 10.34
N GLN A 51 39.74 -30.10 9.91
CA GLN A 51 39.31 -29.82 8.54
C GLN A 51 38.34 -28.62 8.46
N PRO A 52 38.42 -27.80 7.41
CA PRO A 52 37.50 -26.67 7.25
C PRO A 52 36.06 -27.15 7.09
N VAL A 53 35.15 -26.54 7.87
CA VAL A 53 33.71 -26.83 7.86
C VAL A 53 33.12 -26.62 6.46
N GLN A 54 32.52 -27.67 5.88
CA GLN A 54 31.95 -27.62 4.54
C GLN A 54 30.50 -27.11 4.55
N PHE A 55 30.32 -25.79 4.33
CA PHE A 55 29.01 -25.12 4.32
C PHE A 55 28.14 -25.39 3.07
N THR A 56 28.70 -25.93 2.00
CA THR A 56 28.01 -26.17 0.71
C THR A 56 27.30 -27.51 0.62
N SER A 57 27.40 -28.35 1.65
CA SER A 57 26.81 -29.71 1.70
C SER A 57 25.34 -29.71 2.13
N SER A 58 24.78 -28.57 2.51
CA SER A 58 23.39 -28.50 2.97
C SER A 58 22.41 -28.81 1.83
N LYS A 59 21.27 -29.41 2.17
CA LYS A 59 20.18 -29.66 1.19
C LYS A 59 19.67 -28.38 0.51
N ALA A 60 19.88 -27.22 1.12
CA ALA A 60 19.55 -25.92 0.54
C ALA A 60 20.49 -25.52 -0.61
N SER A 61 21.73 -26.01 -0.61
CA SER A 61 22.71 -25.80 -1.71
C SER A 61 22.28 -26.48 -3.02
N SER A 62 21.55 -27.60 -2.92
CA SER A 62 21.01 -28.33 -4.08
C SER A 62 19.73 -27.70 -4.65
N TRP A 63 19.17 -26.65 -4.03
CA TRP A 63 17.97 -25.99 -4.54
C TRP A 63 18.33 -25.25 -5.83
N SER A 64 17.76 -25.68 -6.95
CA SER A 64 17.95 -25.00 -8.22
C SER A 64 16.99 -23.82 -8.30
N SER A 65 17.49 -22.62 -8.61
CA SER A 65 16.62 -21.48 -8.93
C SER A 65 15.75 -21.74 -10.18
N SER A 66 16.08 -22.80 -10.94
CA SER A 66 15.30 -23.30 -12.07
C SER A 66 14.29 -24.39 -11.67
N ASP A 67 14.12 -24.69 -10.37
CA ASP A 67 13.15 -25.69 -9.95
C ASP A 67 11.73 -25.25 -10.35
N PRO A 68 11.01 -26.09 -11.15
CA PRO A 68 9.73 -25.74 -11.75
C PRO A 68 8.58 -25.68 -10.73
N ASP A 69 8.84 -25.78 -9.43
CA ASP A 69 7.81 -25.53 -8.40
C ASP A 69 7.37 -24.06 -8.38
N TYR A 70 8.19 -23.12 -8.85
CA TYR A 70 7.72 -21.77 -9.23
C TYR A 70 6.90 -21.78 -10.54
N GLY A 71 7.12 -22.76 -11.42
CA GLY A 71 6.38 -22.99 -12.66
C GLY A 71 5.00 -23.65 -12.48
N LYS A 72 4.78 -24.43 -11.41
CA LYS A 72 3.47 -25.02 -11.09
C LYS A 72 2.41 -23.98 -10.69
N TYR A 73 2.83 -22.82 -10.21
CA TYR A 73 1.94 -21.66 -10.05
C TYR A 73 1.55 -21.04 -11.39
N ARG A 74 2.41 -21.13 -12.42
CA ARG A 74 2.10 -20.65 -13.78
C ARG A 74 1.20 -21.61 -14.56
N THR A 75 1.20 -22.91 -14.26
CA THR A 75 0.35 -23.88 -14.98
C THR A 75 -1.14 -23.77 -14.65
N ASN A 76 -1.49 -23.21 -13.47
CA ASN A 76 -2.88 -23.07 -13.02
C ASN A 76 -3.43 -21.64 -13.15
N CYS A 77 -2.64 -20.71 -13.68
CA CYS A 77 -3.06 -19.33 -13.88
C CYS A 77 -4.00 -19.25 -15.10
N PRO A 78 -5.23 -18.73 -14.95
CA PRO A 78 -6.11 -18.53 -16.10
C PRO A 78 -5.44 -17.55 -17.09
N LYS A 79 -5.39 -17.94 -18.36
CA LYS A 79 -4.69 -17.18 -19.44
C LYS A 79 -5.15 -15.72 -19.56
N TYR A 80 -6.37 -15.42 -19.12
CA TYR A 80 -7.01 -14.12 -19.24
C TYR A 80 -7.01 -13.31 -17.93
N GLU A 81 -6.38 -13.79 -16.87
CA GLU A 81 -6.32 -13.11 -15.57
C GLU A 81 -5.86 -11.65 -15.73
N TYR A 82 -4.74 -11.46 -16.41
CA TYR A 82 -4.17 -10.13 -16.65
C TYR A 82 -5.10 -9.23 -17.48
N LEU A 83 -5.72 -9.78 -18.53
CA LEU A 83 -6.61 -9.00 -19.41
C LEU A 83 -7.87 -8.55 -18.67
N VAL A 84 -8.46 -9.43 -17.85
CA VAL A 84 -9.64 -9.08 -17.03
C VAL A 84 -9.29 -7.99 -16.02
N ILE A 85 -8.14 -8.10 -15.37
CA ILE A 85 -7.64 -7.07 -14.45
C ILE A 85 -7.45 -5.74 -15.19
N GLN A 86 -6.78 -5.75 -16.35
CA GLN A 86 -6.59 -4.54 -17.15
C GLN A 86 -7.90 -3.91 -17.59
N ILE A 87 -8.86 -4.70 -18.06
CA ILE A 87 -10.17 -4.19 -18.49
C ILE A 87 -10.92 -3.57 -17.32
N SER A 88 -10.87 -4.20 -16.14
CA SER A 88 -11.50 -3.64 -14.94
C SER A 88 -10.89 -2.31 -14.51
N LEU A 89 -9.55 -2.22 -14.50
CA LEU A 89 -8.82 -0.99 -14.21
C LEU A 89 -9.09 0.09 -15.25
N ALA A 90 -9.07 -0.25 -16.54
CA ALA A 90 -9.36 0.67 -17.62
C ALA A 90 -10.79 1.21 -17.52
N THR A 91 -11.77 0.34 -17.21
CA THR A 91 -13.16 0.76 -17.01
C THR A 91 -13.29 1.73 -15.83
N PHE A 92 -12.62 1.46 -14.71
CA PHE A 92 -12.59 2.40 -13.58
C PHE A 92 -11.90 3.72 -13.94
N LEU A 93 -10.78 3.68 -14.65
CA LEU A 93 -10.07 4.89 -15.07
C LEU A 93 -10.90 5.74 -16.03
N ILE A 94 -11.57 5.12 -17.01
CA ILE A 94 -12.47 5.82 -17.92
C ILE A 94 -13.61 6.48 -17.14
N TYR A 95 -14.18 5.76 -16.17
CA TYR A 95 -15.21 6.31 -15.28
C TYR A 95 -14.69 7.51 -14.48
N PHE A 96 -13.52 7.42 -13.84
CA PHE A 96 -12.98 8.49 -12.99
C PHE A 96 -12.40 9.67 -13.75
N CYS A 97 -11.77 9.46 -14.90
CA CYS A 97 -11.07 10.52 -15.63
C CYS A 97 -11.92 11.22 -16.67
N ILE A 98 -12.96 10.56 -17.22
CA ILE A 98 -13.72 11.09 -18.37
C ILE A 98 -15.21 11.20 -18.06
N LEU A 99 -15.81 10.14 -17.49
CA LEU A 99 -17.27 10.02 -17.42
C LEU A 99 -17.87 10.61 -16.13
N ARG A 100 -17.08 10.72 -15.06
CA ARG A 100 -17.46 11.42 -13.84
C ARG A 100 -17.43 12.92 -14.15
N GLU A 101 -18.57 13.60 -13.94
CA GLU A 101 -18.65 15.06 -13.95
C GLU A 101 -17.54 15.65 -13.05
N GLU A 102 -16.94 16.78 -13.45
CA GLU A 102 -15.85 17.43 -12.72
C GLU A 102 -16.18 17.46 -11.22
N SER A 103 -15.28 16.93 -10.40
CA SER A 103 -15.46 17.02 -8.96
C SER A 103 -15.36 18.50 -8.59
N ASP A 104 -16.23 19.02 -7.71
CA ASP A 104 -16.15 20.41 -7.17
C ASP A 104 -14.74 20.77 -6.66
N TRP A 105 -13.92 19.77 -6.35
CA TRP A 105 -12.52 19.93 -5.95
C TRP A 105 -11.56 20.25 -7.09
N ASP A 106 -11.83 19.77 -8.31
CA ASP A 106 -10.96 20.04 -9.47
C ASP A 106 -11.05 21.51 -9.89
N VAL A 107 -12.25 22.11 -9.79
CA VAL A 107 -12.44 23.57 -10.00
C VAL A 107 -11.58 24.37 -9.03
N GLY A 108 -11.52 23.92 -7.77
CA GLY A 108 -10.70 24.55 -6.75
C GLY A 108 -9.18 24.40 -6.98
N LEU A 109 -8.72 23.49 -7.83
CA LEU A 109 -7.28 23.35 -8.09
C LEU A 109 -6.75 24.44 -9.03
N TYR A 110 -7.62 25.04 -9.85
CA TYR A 110 -7.27 26.15 -10.74
C TYR A 110 -7.12 27.48 -10.01
N ASP A 111 -7.73 27.62 -8.83
CA ASP A 111 -7.58 28.82 -8.01
C ASP A 111 -6.16 28.92 -7.43
N PRO A 112 -5.54 30.10 -7.43
CA PRO A 112 -4.25 30.29 -6.80
C PRO A 112 -4.32 29.99 -5.30
N ILE A 113 -3.41 29.13 -4.83
CA ILE A 113 -3.32 28.67 -3.44
C ILE A 113 -3.22 29.86 -2.46
N TYR A 114 -2.58 30.94 -2.91
CA TYR A 114 -2.41 32.19 -2.17
C TYR A 114 -3.75 32.86 -1.79
N GLY A 115 -4.82 32.64 -2.57
CA GLY A 115 -6.16 33.15 -2.24
C GLY A 115 -6.93 32.29 -1.23
N LYS A 116 -6.51 31.04 -1.00
CA LYS A 116 -7.20 30.08 -0.13
C LYS A 116 -6.63 30.01 1.27
N VAL A 117 -5.31 30.08 1.37
CA VAL A 117 -4.61 30.02 2.65
C VAL A 117 -4.12 31.43 2.97
N PRO A 118 -4.78 32.15 3.89
CA PRO A 118 -4.30 33.46 4.30
C PRO A 118 -2.88 33.33 4.87
N ASP A 119 -2.06 34.36 4.68
CA ASP A 119 -0.68 34.47 5.17
C ASP A 119 0.36 33.54 4.52
N LEU A 120 -0.04 32.63 3.64
CA LEU A 120 0.91 31.71 2.97
C LEU A 120 1.92 32.47 2.09
N GLU A 121 1.43 33.47 1.34
CA GLU A 121 2.27 34.33 0.48
C GLU A 121 3.35 35.03 1.31
N LEU A 122 2.98 35.58 2.47
CA LEU A 122 3.89 36.25 3.39
C LEU A 122 4.99 35.30 3.90
N VAL A 123 4.63 34.07 4.29
CA VAL A 123 5.60 33.09 4.77
C VAL A 123 6.60 32.71 3.68
N VAL A 124 6.11 32.50 2.45
CA VAL A 124 6.97 32.16 1.29
C VAL A 124 7.92 33.31 0.97
N LEU A 125 7.43 34.55 0.92
CA LEU A 125 8.25 35.73 0.63
C LEU A 125 9.27 36.00 1.74
N ARG A 126 8.89 35.82 3.00
CA ARG A 126 9.81 35.94 4.14
C ARG A 126 10.93 34.90 4.08
N GLN A 127 10.60 33.66 3.72
CA GLN A 127 11.61 32.61 3.51
C GLN A 127 12.54 32.96 2.36
N LYS A 128 11.99 33.41 1.23
CA LYS A 128 12.75 33.82 0.06
C LYS A 128 13.73 34.96 0.40
N LYS A 129 13.29 35.97 1.15
CA LYS A 129 14.14 37.06 1.66
C LYS A 129 15.26 36.54 2.55
N LYS A 130 14.95 35.70 3.53
CA LYS A 130 15.94 35.08 4.42
C LYS A 130 16.99 34.27 3.65
N THR A 131 16.60 33.58 2.58
CA THR A 131 17.56 32.85 1.72
C THR A 131 18.40 33.78 0.86
N ALA A 132 17.85 34.90 0.38
CA ALA A 132 18.61 35.90 -0.38
C ALA A 132 19.66 36.58 0.51
N ASP A 133 19.30 36.93 1.75
CA ASP A 133 20.23 37.48 2.75
C ASP A 133 21.39 36.52 3.07
N ALA A 134 21.15 35.21 2.97
CA ALA A 134 22.16 34.17 3.15
C ALA A 134 23.04 33.94 1.90
N GLY A 135 22.94 34.79 0.88
CA GLY A 135 23.68 34.65 -0.39
C GLY A 135 22.99 33.77 -1.43
N GLY A 136 21.69 33.51 -1.27
CA GLY A 136 20.86 32.80 -2.24
C GLY A 136 20.49 33.66 -3.47
N PRO A 137 19.50 33.22 -4.26
CA PRO A 137 19.03 33.95 -5.44
C PRO A 137 18.57 35.38 -5.09
N HIS A 138 18.73 36.31 -6.04
CA HIS A 138 18.31 37.70 -5.88
C HIS A 138 16.82 37.81 -5.56
N PHE A 139 16.49 38.61 -4.55
CA PHE A 139 15.12 38.92 -4.17
C PHE A 139 14.62 40.12 -4.97
N SER A 140 13.50 39.98 -5.70
CA SER A 140 13.02 41.04 -6.60
C SER A 140 12.54 42.27 -5.84
N ASP A 141 12.62 43.44 -6.47
CA ASP A 141 12.03 44.68 -5.96
C ASP A 141 10.49 44.56 -5.85
N GLU A 142 9.88 43.83 -6.78
CA GLU A 142 8.43 43.54 -6.75
C GLU A 142 8.04 42.68 -5.54
N ASP A 143 8.84 41.65 -5.25
CA ASP A 143 8.64 40.77 -4.08
C ASP A 143 8.79 41.55 -2.76
N SER A 144 9.67 42.56 -2.75
CA SER A 144 9.90 43.43 -1.58
C SER A 144 8.70 44.30 -1.27
N ARG A 145 8.13 44.94 -2.29
CA ARG A 145 6.91 45.75 -2.13
C ARG A 145 5.74 44.89 -1.68
N ARG A 146 5.58 43.70 -2.29
CA ARG A 146 4.51 42.77 -1.95
C ARG A 146 4.62 42.24 -0.52
N LEU A 147 5.84 41.96 -0.05
CA LEU A 147 6.07 41.53 1.33
C LEU A 147 5.71 42.63 2.34
N GLU A 148 6.05 43.89 2.05
CA GLU A 148 5.72 45.04 2.90
C GLU A 148 4.20 45.24 3.01
N GLU A 149 3.49 45.21 1.89
CA GLU A 149 2.01 45.29 1.85
C GLU A 149 1.35 44.21 2.73
N LEU A 150 1.82 42.96 2.63
CA LEU A 150 1.27 41.84 3.39
C LEU A 150 1.62 41.92 4.88
N GLU A 151 2.81 42.41 5.23
CA GLU A 151 3.21 42.62 6.63
C GLU A 151 2.38 43.72 7.30
N GLU A 152 2.02 44.78 6.57
CA GLU A 152 1.09 45.81 7.02
C GLU A 152 -0.33 45.27 7.21
N GLU A 153 -0.89 44.53 6.24
CA GLU A 153 -2.24 43.94 6.35
C GLU A 153 -2.34 43.00 7.57
N HIS A 154 -1.35 42.13 7.76
CA HIS A 154 -1.31 41.21 8.89
C HIS A 154 -1.06 41.94 10.24
N GLY A 155 -0.31 43.04 10.23
CA GLY A 155 -0.12 43.90 11.41
C GLY A 155 -1.42 44.57 11.85
N LEU A 156 -2.28 44.97 10.90
CA LEU A 156 -3.59 45.58 11.15
C LEU A 156 -4.62 44.58 11.70
N ARG A 157 -4.51 43.28 11.38
CA ARG A 157 -5.41 42.25 11.94
C ARG A 157 -5.10 41.83 13.38
N LYS A 158 -3.91 42.16 13.90
CA LYS A 158 -3.48 41.78 15.26
C LYS A 158 -3.77 42.83 16.34
N GLN A 159 -4.33 43.98 15.97
CA GLN A 159 -4.82 45.02 16.89
C GLN A 159 -6.32 44.88 17.12
#